data_AF-A0AAN7NCB9-F1
#
_entry.id   AF-A0AAN7NCB9-F1
#
_cell.length_a   1.000
_cell.length_b   1.000
_cell.length_c   1.000
_cell.angle_alpha   90.00
_cell.angle_beta   90.00
_cell.angle_gamma   90.00
#
_symmetry.space_group_name_H-M   'P 1'
#
loop_
_entity.id
_entity.type
_entity.pdbx_description
1 polymer ?
#
loop_
_entity_poly.entity_id
_entity_poly.type
_entity_poly.pdbx_seq_one_letter_code
_entity_poly.pdbx_strand_id
1 'polypeptide(L)'
;MFYEEGGETLEQVAQSGYRGPMPGNIQEPIVEVKESDEYRSFHFHLFQCKSYQDKDGVRKAKAQLELNLVRDAKNNKRGFYRYINQKRKVKESVPPLTNKNGDLVSTDEEKAEVLNNFFASVFSGNRCPHPSRVNGQHVGD
;
A
#
# COMPACT_ATOMS: atom_id res chain seq x y z
N MET A 1 31.05 -61.76 -20.47
CA MET A 1 32.36 -61.34 -20.97
C MET A 1 32.39 -59.83 -20.90
N PHE A 2 33.45 -59.31 -20.30
CA PHE A 2 33.57 -58.00 -19.66
C PHE A 2 33.48 -56.83 -20.64
N TYR A 3 32.95 -55.71 -20.14
CA TYR A 3 33.04 -54.39 -20.75
C TYR A 3 34.45 -53.82 -20.57
N GLU A 4 34.83 -53.04 -21.58
CA GLU A 4 35.62 -51.80 -21.57
C GLU A 4 36.83 -51.80 -22.51
N GLU A 5 36.79 -50.87 -23.46
CA GLU A 5 37.86 -49.94 -23.88
C GLU A 5 37.29 -49.16 -25.09
N GLY A 6 37.31 -47.84 -25.17
CA GLY A 6 37.91 -46.80 -24.36
C GLY A 6 37.74 -45.52 -25.16
N GLY A 7 36.62 -44.83 -24.95
CA GLY A 7 36.36 -43.52 -25.52
C GLY A 7 36.32 -42.51 -24.38
N GLU A 8 37.25 -41.57 -24.37
CA GLU A 8 37.22 -40.49 -23.39
C GLU A 8 35.92 -39.70 -23.55
N THR A 9 35.16 -39.62 -22.48
CA THR A 9 33.94 -38.82 -22.43
C THR A 9 34.30 -37.32 -22.40
N LEU A 10 33.42 -36.47 -22.92
CA LEU A 10 33.64 -35.02 -22.98
C LEU A 10 33.92 -34.39 -21.60
N GLU A 11 33.45 -35.03 -20.53
CA GLU A 11 33.69 -34.62 -19.15
C GLU A 11 35.15 -34.91 -18.70
N GLN A 12 35.75 -36.00 -19.18
CA GLN A 12 37.17 -36.36 -18.95
C GLN A 12 38.12 -35.42 -19.72
N VAL A 13 37.74 -35.01 -20.93
CA VAL A 13 38.50 -34.04 -21.75
C VAL A 13 38.44 -32.62 -21.17
N ALA A 14 37.31 -32.23 -20.59
CA ALA A 14 37.16 -30.94 -19.89
C ALA A 14 38.01 -30.88 -18.59
N GLN A 15 38.19 -32.02 -17.91
CA GLN A 15 38.98 -32.13 -16.69
C GLN A 15 40.50 -32.27 -16.95
N SER A 16 40.91 -32.73 -18.15
CA SER A 16 42.32 -32.92 -18.52
C SER A 16 43.06 -31.62 -18.89
N GLY A 17 42.36 -30.49 -18.95
CA GLY A 17 42.97 -29.18 -19.18
C GLY A 17 43.55 -28.98 -20.59
N TYR A 18 43.13 -29.81 -21.56
CA TYR A 18 43.61 -29.75 -22.92
C TYR A 18 43.36 -28.38 -23.57
N ARG A 19 44.42 -27.77 -24.10
CA ARG A 19 44.41 -26.43 -24.69
C ARG A 19 44.78 -26.51 -26.18
N GLY A 20 43.93 -27.16 -26.97
CA GLY A 20 44.07 -27.29 -28.43
C GLY A 20 42.81 -26.79 -29.16
N PRO A 21 42.89 -26.51 -30.48
CA PRO A 21 41.73 -26.06 -31.25
C PRO A 21 40.65 -27.17 -31.32
N MET A 22 39.40 -26.77 -31.09
CA MET A 22 38.23 -27.65 -31.17
C MET A 22 38.14 -28.31 -32.56
N PRO A 23 38.01 -29.65 -32.67
CA PRO A 23 37.79 -30.31 -33.95
C PRO A 23 36.43 -29.90 -34.53
N GLY A 24 36.46 -29.39 -35.76
CA GLY A 24 35.29 -28.86 -36.45
C GLY A 24 34.34 -29.94 -37.00
N ASN A 25 33.06 -29.56 -37.02
CA ASN A 25 31.95 -30.05 -37.84
C ASN A 25 31.81 -31.58 -38.00
N ILE A 26 31.17 -32.20 -37.01
CA ILE A 26 30.23 -33.28 -37.28
C ILE A 26 28.88 -32.59 -37.55
N GLN A 27 28.37 -32.73 -38.76
CA GLN A 27 27.00 -32.37 -39.09
C GLN A 27 26.09 -33.30 -38.28
N GLU A 28 25.70 -32.89 -37.07
CA GLU A 28 24.62 -33.58 -36.37
C GLU A 28 23.35 -33.49 -37.25
N PRO A 29 22.55 -34.57 -37.35
CA PRO A 29 21.23 -34.44 -37.94
C PRO A 29 20.53 -33.31 -37.22
N ILE A 30 19.96 -32.36 -37.97
CA ILE A 30 19.12 -31.32 -37.41
C ILE A 30 17.91 -32.04 -36.81
N VAL A 31 18.03 -32.41 -35.53
CA VAL A 31 16.86 -32.60 -34.70
C VAL A 31 16.34 -31.19 -34.56
N GLU A 32 15.28 -30.86 -35.31
CA GLU A 32 14.43 -29.75 -34.93
C GLU A 32 14.01 -30.04 -33.50
N VAL A 33 14.74 -29.48 -32.55
CA VAL A 33 14.28 -29.34 -31.19
C VAL A 33 13.08 -28.44 -31.35
N LYS A 34 11.89 -29.03 -31.41
CA LYS A 34 10.66 -28.32 -31.17
C LYS A 34 10.84 -27.75 -29.77
N GLU A 35 11.29 -26.50 -29.73
CA GLU A 35 11.46 -25.67 -28.56
C GLU A 35 10.13 -25.69 -27.84
N SER A 36 10.00 -26.65 -26.93
CA SER A 36 8.69 -27.27 -26.72
C SER A 36 7.80 -26.25 -26.02
N ASP A 37 6.58 -26.11 -26.51
CA ASP A 37 5.56 -25.30 -25.83
C ASP A 37 5.44 -25.74 -24.35
N GLU A 38 5.79 -26.99 -24.04
CA GLU A 38 5.96 -27.51 -22.69
C GLU A 38 7.08 -26.82 -21.89
N TYR A 39 8.27 -26.58 -22.46
CA TYR A 39 9.37 -25.88 -21.77
C TYR A 39 9.00 -24.42 -21.50
N ARG A 40 8.37 -23.75 -22.47
CA ARG A 40 7.85 -22.39 -22.30
C ARG A 40 6.70 -22.33 -21.28
N SER A 41 5.81 -23.31 -21.30
CA SER A 41 4.71 -23.47 -20.34
C SER A 41 5.22 -23.73 -18.92
N PHE A 42 6.21 -24.61 -18.77
CA PHE A 42 6.87 -24.91 -17.50
C PHE A 42 7.56 -23.68 -16.93
N HIS A 43 8.32 -22.95 -17.74
CA HIS A 43 8.99 -21.72 -17.30
C HIS A 43 7.97 -20.63 -16.91
N PHE A 44 6.88 -20.49 -17.65
CA PHE A 44 5.79 -19.57 -17.31
C PHE A 44 5.09 -19.97 -16.00
N HIS A 45 4.81 -21.25 -15.80
CA HIS A 45 4.22 -21.77 -14.56
C HIS A 45 5.16 -21.60 -13.37
N LEU A 46 6.45 -21.90 -13.53
CA LEU A 46 7.47 -21.70 -12.49
C LEU A 46 7.61 -20.23 -12.11
N PHE A 47 7.63 -19.33 -13.09
CA PHE A 47 7.61 -17.88 -12.86
C PHE A 47 6.35 -17.45 -12.10
N GLN A 48 5.17 -17.93 -12.51
CA GLN A 48 3.93 -17.66 -11.79
C GLN A 48 3.96 -18.19 -10.37
N CYS A 49 4.31 -19.47 -10.15
CA CYS A 49 4.41 -20.09 -8.82
C CYS A 49 5.36 -19.33 -7.91
N LYS A 50 6.55 -18.96 -8.40
CA LYS A 50 7.48 -18.11 -7.63
C LYS A 50 6.85 -16.75 -7.29
N SER A 51 6.18 -16.10 -8.25
CA SER A 51 5.48 -14.84 -7.99
C SER A 51 4.33 -14.98 -6.98
N TYR A 52 3.62 -16.11 -6.98
CA TYR A 52 2.53 -16.38 -6.04
C TYR A 52 3.06 -16.65 -4.62
N GLN A 53 4.16 -17.39 -4.51
CA GLN A 53 4.82 -17.68 -3.23
C GLN A 53 5.38 -16.40 -2.59
N ASP A 54 5.98 -15.52 -3.39
CA ASP A 54 6.43 -14.20 -2.95
C ASP A 54 5.26 -13.33 -2.46
N LYS A 55 4.20 -13.22 -3.27
CA LYS A 55 2.98 -12.49 -2.90
C LYS A 55 2.27 -13.08 -1.68
N ASP A 56 2.31 -14.39 -1.49
CA ASP A 56 1.74 -15.07 -0.32
C ASP A 56 2.50 -14.72 0.96
N GLY A 57 3.84 -14.73 0.91
CA GLY A 57 4.68 -14.27 2.01
C GLY A 57 4.37 -12.83 2.43
N VAL A 58 4.24 -11.93 1.46
CA VAL A 58 3.87 -10.53 1.70
C VAL A 58 2.47 -10.40 2.33
N ARG A 59 1.48 -11.17 1.84
CA ARG A 59 0.12 -11.19 2.40
C ARG A 59 0.11 -11.69 3.84
N LYS A 60 0.83 -12.78 4.14
CA LYS A 60 0.96 -13.35 5.49
C LYS A 60 1.65 -12.39 6.45
N ALA A 61 2.78 -11.81 6.06
CA ALA A 61 3.49 -10.84 6.89
C ALA A 61 2.62 -9.61 7.20
N LYS A 62 1.87 -9.13 6.19
CA LYS A 62 0.92 -8.02 6.37
C LYS A 62 -0.22 -8.39 7.34
N ALA A 63 -0.83 -9.56 7.18
CA ALA A 63 -1.89 -10.01 8.09
C ALA A 63 -1.38 -10.15 9.54
N GLN A 64 -0.16 -10.66 9.72
CA GLN A 64 0.45 -10.77 11.04
C GLN A 64 0.72 -9.41 11.68
N LEU A 65 1.22 -8.43 10.91
CA LEU A 65 1.41 -7.06 11.37
C LEU A 65 0.08 -6.42 11.81
N GLU A 66 -0.96 -6.54 10.99
CA GLU A 66 -2.30 -6.01 11.29
C GLU A 66 -2.87 -6.63 12.56
N LEU A 67 -2.74 -7.95 12.72
CA LEU A 67 -3.17 -8.67 13.92
C LEU A 67 -2.44 -8.16 15.17
N ASN A 68 -1.12 -7.99 15.10
CA ASN A 68 -0.32 -7.49 16.21
C ASN A 68 -0.73 -6.06 16.61
N LEU A 69 -1.00 -5.19 15.63
CA LEU A 69 -1.47 -3.81 15.87
C LEU A 69 -2.86 -3.77 16.51
N VAL A 70 -3.78 -4.64 16.08
CA VAL A 70 -5.13 -4.74 16.68
C VAL A 70 -5.04 -5.24 18.12
N ARG A 71 -4.24 -6.28 18.36
CA ARG A 71 -4.05 -6.85 19.70
C ARG A 71 -3.49 -5.83 20.68
N ASP A 72 -2.53 -5.02 20.23
CA ASP A 72 -1.87 -4.02 21.05
C ASP A 72 -2.54 -2.62 20.98
N ALA A 73 -3.69 -2.49 20.33
CA ALA A 73 -4.33 -1.19 20.10
C ALA A 73 -4.63 -0.42 21.40
N LYS A 74 -4.85 -1.13 22.51
CA LYS A 74 -5.08 -0.52 23.83
C LYS A 74 -3.83 0.15 24.41
N ASN A 75 -2.67 -0.49 24.29
CA ASN A 75 -1.41 0.01 24.85
C ASN A 75 -0.66 0.91 23.85
N ASN A 76 -0.80 0.63 22.56
CA ASN A 76 -0.14 1.33 21.46
C ASN A 76 -1.14 1.96 20.48
N LYS A 77 -1.97 2.86 21.01
CA LYS A 77 -2.95 3.63 20.23
C LYS A 77 -2.28 4.38 19.08
N ARG A 78 -1.11 4.99 19.33
CA ARG A 78 -0.37 5.77 18.34
C ARG A 78 0.06 4.93 17.13
N GLY A 79 0.60 3.73 17.37
CA GLY A 79 1.00 2.81 16.31
C GLY A 79 -0.18 2.35 15.47
N PHE A 80 -1.29 1.99 16.12
CA PHE A 80 -2.52 1.58 15.47
C PHE A 80 -3.09 2.67 14.54
N TYR A 81 -3.33 3.87 15.07
CA TYR A 81 -3.88 4.97 14.28
C TYR A 81 -2.93 5.44 13.17
N ARG A 82 -1.61 5.40 13.39
CA ARG A 82 -0.63 5.70 12.33
C ARG A 82 -0.75 4.73 11.15
N TYR A 83 -0.87 3.43 11.41
CA TYR A 83 -1.05 2.42 10.37
C TYR A 83 -2.35 2.63 9.59
N ILE A 84 -3.46 2.84 10.30
CA ILE A 84 -4.77 3.11 9.69
C ILE A 84 -4.72 4.36 8.81
N ASN A 85 -4.15 5.46 9.31
CA ASN A 85 -4.01 6.71 8.55
C ASN A 85 -3.12 6.56 7.31
N GLN A 86 -2.12 5.69 7.35
CA GLN A 86 -1.28 5.38 6.19
C GLN A 86 -2.01 4.52 5.14
N LYS A 87 -2.91 3.62 5.58
CA LYS A 87 -3.65 2.72 4.68
C LYS A 87 -4.93 3.33 4.11
N ARG A 88 -5.50 4.33 4.76
CA ARG A 88 -6.67 5.06 4.26
C ARG A 88 -6.33 5.75 2.94
N LYS A 89 -7.18 5.54 1.92
CA LYS A 89 -7.04 6.16 0.59
C LYS A 89 -7.31 7.66 0.61
N VAL A 90 -8.31 8.06 1.39
CA VAL A 90 -8.68 9.46 1.60
C VAL A 90 -8.00 9.92 2.87
N LYS A 91 -7.12 10.91 2.74
CA LYS A 91 -6.69 11.71 3.88
C LYS A 91 -7.78 12.75 4.08
N GLU A 92 -8.65 12.56 5.07
CA GLU A 92 -9.51 13.65 5.52
C GLU A 92 -8.60 14.77 6.00
N SER A 93 -8.39 15.75 5.12
CA SER A 93 -7.84 17.04 5.47
C SER A 93 -9.02 17.98 5.60
N VAL A 94 -9.09 18.72 6.71
CA VAL A 94 -9.92 19.92 6.75
C VAL A 94 -9.45 20.80 5.58
N PRO A 95 -10.35 21.22 4.67
CA PRO A 95 -9.98 22.15 3.62
C PRO A 95 -9.42 23.43 4.25
N PRO A 96 -8.44 24.09 3.61
CA PRO A 96 -7.98 25.39 4.05
C PRO A 96 -9.16 26.34 4.25
N LEU A 97 -9.14 27.12 5.34
CA LEU A 97 -10.16 28.12 5.58
C LEU A 97 -10.08 29.20 4.51
N THR A 98 -11.25 29.60 4.00
CA THR A 98 -11.38 30.74 3.09
C THR A 98 -12.15 31.86 3.78
N ASN A 99 -11.75 33.09 3.53
CA ASN A 99 -12.48 34.26 4.01
C ASN A 99 -13.79 34.46 3.20
N LYS A 100 -14.57 35.47 3.56
CA LYS A 100 -15.81 35.87 2.86
C LYS A 100 -15.61 36.26 1.39
N ASN A 101 -14.40 36.61 0.99
CA ASN A 101 -14.03 36.97 -0.38
C ASN A 101 -13.59 35.74 -1.20
N GLY A 102 -13.44 34.58 -0.56
CA GLY A 102 -12.95 33.35 -1.19
C GLY A 102 -11.43 33.17 -1.15
N ASP A 103 -10.68 34.08 -0.53
CA ASP A 103 -9.23 33.96 -0.41
C ASP A 103 -8.84 33.00 0.71
N LEU A 104 -7.73 32.29 0.52
CA LEU A 104 -7.15 31.42 1.53
C LEU A 104 -6.68 32.24 2.74
N VAL A 105 -7.07 31.78 3.92
CA VAL A 105 -6.68 32.39 5.19
C VAL A 105 -5.28 31.92 5.59
N SER A 106 -4.40 32.86 5.95
CA SER A 106 -2.99 32.56 6.23
C SER A 106 -2.61 32.77 7.70
N THR A 107 -3.07 33.86 8.32
CA THR A 107 -2.73 34.21 9.71
C THR A 107 -3.70 33.57 10.70
N ASP A 108 -3.29 33.45 11.96
CA ASP A 108 -4.15 32.83 12.98
C ASP A 108 -5.28 33.77 13.40
N GLU A 109 -5.06 35.09 13.35
CA GLU A 109 -6.08 36.12 13.58
C GLU A 109 -7.21 36.02 12.55
N GLU A 110 -6.86 35.93 11.26
CA GLU A 110 -7.85 35.79 10.18
C GLU A 110 -8.68 34.50 10.35
N LYS A 111 -8.05 33.38 10.78
CA LYS A 111 -8.77 32.12 11.04
C LYS A 111 -9.76 32.28 12.18
N ALA A 112 -9.33 32.93 13.26
CA ALA A 112 -10.17 33.19 14.43
C ALA A 112 -11.38 34.05 14.06
N GLU A 113 -11.20 35.08 13.24
CA GLU A 113 -12.29 35.92 12.76
C GLU A 113 -13.29 35.15 11.89
N VAL A 114 -12.81 34.37 10.91
CA VAL A 114 -13.68 33.58 10.03
C VAL A 114 -14.53 32.60 10.84
N LEU A 115 -13.93 31.91 11.80
CA LEU A 115 -14.64 30.98 12.68
C LEU A 115 -15.63 31.71 13.60
N ASN A 116 -15.21 32.81 14.23
CA ASN A 116 -16.07 33.58 15.13
C ASN A 116 -17.31 34.12 14.40
N ASN A 117 -17.14 34.64 13.19
CA ASN A 117 -18.24 35.12 12.35
C ASN A 117 -19.21 33.99 11.98
N PHE A 118 -18.69 32.81 11.64
CA PHE A 118 -19.51 31.63 11.36
C PHE A 118 -20.34 31.21 12.59
N PHE A 119 -19.71 31.10 13.77
CA PHE A 119 -20.42 30.77 15.00
C PHE A 119 -21.47 31.83 15.36
N ALA A 120 -21.12 33.12 15.30
CA ALA A 120 -22.06 34.21 15.58
C ALA A 120 -23.29 34.15 14.66
N SER A 121 -23.10 33.83 13.37
CA SER A 121 -24.22 33.67 12.42
C SER A 121 -25.18 32.54 12.83
N VAL A 122 -24.65 31.39 13.25
CA VAL A 122 -25.45 30.24 13.70
C VAL A 122 -26.27 30.59 14.96
N PHE A 123 -25.72 31.38 15.87
CA PHE A 123 -26.37 31.74 17.14
C PHE A 123 -27.19 33.04 17.09
N SER A 124 -27.24 33.75 15.97
CA SER A 124 -27.99 35.02 15.85
C SER A 124 -29.50 34.85 15.64
N GLY A 125 -29.98 33.63 15.40
CA GLY A 125 -31.39 33.33 15.15
C GLY A 125 -32.06 32.66 16.34
N ASN A 126 -32.52 33.45 17.32
CA ASN A 126 -33.75 33.25 18.11
C ASN A 126 -33.80 34.29 19.23
N ARG A 127 -34.14 35.53 18.87
CA ARG A 127 -34.78 36.41 19.85
C ARG A 127 -36.23 35.96 19.98
N CYS A 128 -36.46 34.91 20.76
CA CYS A 128 -37.80 34.67 21.30
C CYS A 128 -38.23 35.98 21.98
N PRO A 129 -39.34 36.61 21.59
CA PRO A 129 -39.88 37.71 22.35
C PRO A 129 -40.16 37.15 23.75
N HIS A 130 -39.35 37.56 24.72
CA HIS A 130 -39.65 37.24 26.10
C HIS A 130 -41.06 37.79 26.35
N PRO A 131 -42.05 36.98 26.76
CA PRO A 131 -43.37 37.51 27.04
C PRO A 131 -43.18 38.59 28.10
N SER A 132 -43.52 39.83 27.74
CA SER A 132 -43.36 40.97 28.62
C SER A 132 -44.15 40.67 29.89
N ARG A 133 -43.41 40.58 31.00
CA ARG A 133 -43.97 40.33 32.31
C ARG A 133 -44.78 41.58 32.66
N VAL A 134 -46.10 41.50 32.49
CA VAL A 134 -47.03 42.58 32.85
C VAL A 134 -46.86 42.85 34.34
N ASN A 135 -46.27 44.00 34.67
CA ASN A 135 -46.24 44.53 36.02
C ASN A 135 -47.67 44.91 36.39
N GLY A 136 -48.37 44.03 37.10
CA GLY A 136 -49.60 44.39 37.79
C GLY A 136 -49.27 45.36 38.93
N GLN A 137 -49.65 46.62 38.77
CA GLN A 137 -49.81 47.53 39.91
C GLN A 137 -50.93 46.99 40.79
N HIS A 138 -50.57 46.50 41.98
CA HIS A 138 -51.53 46.31 43.05
C HIS A 138 -51.58 47.62 43.85
N VAL A 139 -52.57 48.44 43.52
CA VAL A 139 -53.07 49.49 44.43
C VAL A 139 -53.96 48.76 45.43
N GLY A 140 -53.66 48.92 46.72
CA GLY A 140 -54.48 48.45 47.84
C GLY A 140 -54.14 49.26 49.08
N ASP A 141 -55.21 49.78 49.71
CA ASP A 141 -55.29 50.87 50.70
C ASP A 141 -54.45 50.72 51.98
#